data_AF-A0A3C1BMR9-F1
#
_entry.id   AF-A0A3C1BMR9-F1
#
_cell.length_a   1.000
_cell.length_b   1.000
_cell.length_c   1.000
_cell.angle_alpha   90.00
_cell.angle_beta   90.00
_cell.angle_gamma   90.00
#
_symmetry.space_group_name_H-M   'P 1'
#
loop_
_entity.id
_entity.type
_entity.pdbx_description
1 polymer ?
#
loop_
_entity_poly.entity_id
_entity_poly.type
_entity_poly.pdbx_seq_one_letter_code
_entity_poly.pdbx_strand_id
1 'polypeptide(L)'
;SEKFTLEEFIDKLVEMPLQFSTGQQWNYSVSTDVLGRIIEVVSGQTLDVFLSENIFVPLGMNDTSFTIDDDKRARLAHNYSRDPVTGVTSLADSPEKTIYAPGRKFLSGGGGLLSTMGDYLKFCEMMRRHGVLNGARILGRKTVAYMTSNHLPN
;
A
#
# COMPACT_ATOMS: atom_id res chain seq x y z
N SER A 1 -5.12 6.41 -14.73
CA SER A 1 -5.60 5.50 -13.68
C SER A 1 -6.32 6.22 -12.54
N GLU A 2 -6.19 7.54 -12.38
CA GLU A 2 -6.80 8.34 -11.29
C GLU A 2 -8.33 8.47 -11.29
N LYS A 3 -9.04 7.89 -12.27
CA LYS A 3 -10.51 8.04 -12.38
C LYS A 3 -11.30 6.93 -11.70
N PHE A 4 -10.67 5.80 -11.37
CA PHE A 4 -11.38 4.64 -10.84
C PHE A 4 -11.27 4.55 -9.32
N THR A 5 -12.31 4.05 -8.66
CA THR A 5 -12.19 3.49 -7.30
C THR A 5 -11.49 2.14 -7.34
N LEU A 6 -11.10 1.61 -6.18
CA LEU A 6 -10.57 0.24 -6.11
C LEU A 6 -11.62 -0.79 -6.59
N GLU A 7 -12.89 -0.59 -6.23
CA GLU A 7 -14.01 -1.39 -6.72
C GLU A 7 -14.10 -1.40 -8.25
N GLU A 8 -14.17 -0.23 -8.90
CA GLU A 8 -14.27 -0.15 -10.37
C GLU A 8 -13.06 -0.75 -11.10
N PHE A 9 -11.88 -0.73 -10.46
CA PHE A 9 -10.70 -1.41 -10.97
C PHE A 9 -10.85 -2.94 -10.91
N ILE A 10 -11.31 -3.47 -9.76
CA ILE A 10 -11.51 -4.92 -9.58
C ILE A 10 -12.64 -5.43 -10.48
N ASP A 11 -13.73 -4.69 -10.66
CA ASP A 11 -14.82 -5.05 -11.58
C ASP A 11 -14.35 -5.21 -13.02
N LYS A 12 -13.32 -4.47 -13.43
CA LYS A 12 -12.70 -4.64 -14.75
C LYS A 12 -11.68 -5.78 -14.78
N LEU A 13 -10.98 -5.98 -13.67
CA LEU A 13 -9.97 -7.02 -13.56
C LEU A 13 -10.58 -8.42 -13.68
N VAL A 14 -11.79 -8.63 -13.13
CA VAL A 14 -12.47 -9.94 -13.17
C VAL A 14 -12.88 -10.39 -14.57
N GLU A 15 -12.99 -9.46 -15.52
CA GLU A 15 -13.26 -9.76 -16.94
C GLU A 15 -12.04 -10.31 -17.67
N MET A 16 -10.85 -10.23 -17.07
CA MET A 16 -9.60 -10.74 -17.65
C MET A 16 -9.34 -12.19 -17.22
N PRO A 17 -8.90 -13.07 -18.13
CA PRO A 17 -8.55 -14.44 -17.76
C PRO A 17 -7.30 -14.48 -16.87
N LEU A 18 -7.27 -15.46 -15.95
CA LEU A 18 -6.06 -15.77 -15.19
C LEU A 18 -4.96 -16.31 -16.13
N GLN A 19 -3.71 -15.94 -15.86
CA GLN A 19 -2.55 -16.43 -16.62
C GLN A 19 -2.30 -17.93 -16.42
N PHE A 20 -2.69 -18.48 -15.27
CA PHE A 20 -2.62 -19.89 -14.91
C PHE A 20 -3.66 -20.21 -13.83
N SER A 21 -4.01 -21.48 -13.67
CA SER A 21 -4.97 -21.90 -12.65
C SER A 21 -4.43 -21.64 -11.24
N THR A 22 -5.33 -21.25 -10.32
CA THR A 22 -4.99 -20.96 -8.92
C THR A 22 -4.20 -22.08 -8.27
N GLY A 23 -3.09 -21.72 -7.60
CA GLY A 23 -2.22 -22.65 -6.87
C GLY A 23 -1.20 -23.41 -7.71
N GLN A 24 -1.21 -23.28 -9.04
CA GLN A 24 -0.24 -23.99 -9.89
C GLN A 24 1.12 -23.30 -10.00
N GLN A 25 1.15 -21.96 -9.97
CA GLN A 25 2.38 -21.17 -10.11
C GLN A 25 2.36 -19.96 -9.18
N TRP A 26 3.54 -19.36 -9.00
CA TRP A 26 3.70 -18.09 -8.30
C TRP A 26 4.07 -17.00 -9.29
N ASN A 27 3.39 -15.85 -9.22
CA ASN A 27 3.70 -14.66 -10.01
C ASN A 27 3.40 -13.39 -9.22
N TYR A 28 4.31 -12.41 -9.27
CA TYR A 28 4.06 -11.08 -8.73
C TYR A 28 2.95 -10.40 -9.54
N SER A 29 1.90 -9.91 -8.88
CA SER A 29 0.66 -9.53 -9.55
C SER A 29 -0.16 -8.51 -8.77
N VAL A 30 -1.27 -8.05 -9.37
CA VAL A 30 -2.29 -7.17 -8.76
C VAL A 30 -3.16 -7.89 -7.72
N SER A 31 -2.79 -9.10 -7.30
CA SER A 31 -3.55 -9.85 -6.27
C SER A 31 -3.62 -9.11 -4.93
N THR A 32 -2.67 -8.22 -4.63
CA THR A 32 -2.72 -7.38 -3.43
C THR A 32 -3.79 -6.28 -3.54
N ASP A 33 -4.12 -5.80 -4.74
CA ASP A 33 -5.26 -4.89 -4.94
C ASP A 33 -6.59 -5.62 -4.72
N VAL A 34 -6.68 -6.88 -5.16
CA VAL A 34 -7.82 -7.75 -4.86
C VAL A 34 -7.97 -7.93 -3.35
N LEU A 35 -6.88 -8.16 -2.62
CA LEU A 35 -6.89 -8.23 -1.15
C LEU A 35 -7.35 -6.92 -0.52
N GLY A 36 -6.90 -5.77 -1.04
CA GLY A 36 -7.39 -4.46 -0.64
C GLY A 36 -8.91 -4.35 -0.77
N ARG A 37 -9.47 -4.82 -1.89
CA ARG A 37 -10.93 -4.79 -2.11
C ARG A 37 -11.67 -5.74 -1.16
N ILE A 38 -11.11 -6.91 -0.88
CA ILE A 38 -11.67 -7.83 0.12
C ILE A 38 -11.76 -7.16 1.49
N ILE A 39 -10.72 -6.41 1.90
CA ILE A 39 -10.73 -5.64 3.15
C ILE A 39 -11.88 -4.64 3.15
N GLU A 40 -12.07 -3.88 2.07
CA GLU A 40 -13.16 -2.89 1.98
C GLU A 40 -14.54 -3.55 2.11
N VAL A 41 -14.77 -4.66 1.40
CA VAL A 41 -16.05 -5.38 1.42
C VAL A 41 -16.34 -5.96 2.80
N VAL A 42 -15.33 -6.58 3.45
CA VAL A 42 -15.52 -7.26 4.74
C VAL A 42 -15.63 -6.27 5.91
N SER A 43 -14.87 -5.18 5.88
CA SER A 43 -14.88 -4.16 6.92
C SER A 43 -16.01 -3.14 6.77
N GLY A 44 -16.52 -2.93 5.55
CA GLY A 44 -17.43 -1.84 5.23
C GLY A 44 -16.76 -0.46 5.22
N GLN A 45 -15.43 -0.40 5.26
CA GLN A 45 -14.64 0.83 5.28
C GLN A 45 -13.87 0.98 3.96
N THR A 46 -13.50 2.20 3.58
CA THR A 46 -12.51 2.41 2.53
C THR A 46 -11.13 1.97 3.02
N LEU A 47 -10.25 1.56 2.11
CA LEU A 47 -8.96 0.97 2.48
C LEU A 47 -8.07 1.90 3.31
N ASP A 48 -8.09 3.21 3.03
CA ASP A 48 -7.36 4.23 3.77
C ASP A 48 -7.82 4.34 5.24
N VAL A 49 -9.14 4.34 5.47
CA VAL A 49 -9.74 4.37 6.81
C VAL A 49 -9.35 3.12 7.58
N PHE A 50 -9.51 1.94 6.97
CA PHE A 50 -9.16 0.68 7.63
C PHE A 50 -7.68 0.64 8.03
N LEU A 51 -6.77 0.98 7.13
CA LEU A 51 -5.33 0.97 7.42
C LEU A 51 -4.95 2.03 8.46
N SER A 52 -5.59 3.20 8.42
CA SER A 52 -5.38 4.26 9.41
C SER A 52 -5.76 3.80 10.81
N GLU A 53 -6.99 3.30 10.99
CA GLU A 53 -7.52 2.91 12.30
C GLU A 53 -6.83 1.67 12.88
N ASN A 54 -6.46 0.70 12.03
CA ASN A 54 -5.97 -0.59 12.49
C ASN A 54 -4.44 -0.72 12.50
N ILE A 55 -3.73 0.17 11.80
CA ILE A 55 -2.26 0.08 11.66
C ILE A 55 -1.60 1.42 11.94
N PHE A 56 -1.92 2.47 11.17
CA PHE A 56 -1.12 3.70 11.20
C PHE A 56 -1.28 4.46 12.51
N VAL A 57 -2.51 4.72 12.95
CA VAL A 57 -2.79 5.43 14.21
C VAL A 57 -2.28 4.65 15.41
N PRO A 58 -2.55 3.33 15.57
CA PRO A 58 -2.01 2.53 16.67
C PRO A 58 -0.48 2.51 16.74
N LEU A 59 0.20 2.57 15.59
CA LEU A 59 1.67 2.63 15.53
C LEU A 59 2.23 4.05 15.58
N GLY A 60 1.39 5.08 15.57
CA GLY A 60 1.81 6.48 15.52
C GLY A 60 2.50 6.87 14.21
N MET A 61 2.06 6.30 13.08
CA MET A 61 2.56 6.55 11.73
C MET A 61 1.84 7.75 11.10
N ASN A 62 2.11 8.96 11.61
CA ASN A 62 1.34 10.18 11.32
C ASN A 62 1.53 10.77 9.91
N ASP A 63 2.49 10.26 9.15
CA ASP A 63 2.82 10.69 7.80
C ASP A 63 2.71 9.54 6.79
N THR A 64 1.95 8.49 7.13
CA THR A 64 1.66 7.37 6.22
C THR A 64 0.20 7.42 5.77
N SER A 65 -0.01 7.62 4.47
CA SER A 65 -1.33 7.84 3.88
C SER A 65 -1.30 7.73 2.35
N PHE A 66 -2.47 7.59 1.71
CA PHE A 66 -2.60 7.58 0.24
C PHE A 66 -2.56 8.99 -0.39
N THR A 67 -2.71 10.03 0.43
CA THR A 67 -2.69 11.44 0.03
C THR A 67 -1.81 12.24 0.96
N ILE A 68 -1.37 13.43 0.53
CA ILE A 68 -0.61 14.36 1.35
C ILE A 68 -1.39 15.66 1.54
N ASP A 69 -1.44 16.13 2.79
CA ASP A 69 -2.05 17.41 3.14
C ASP A 69 -1.19 18.58 2.65
N ASP A 70 -1.83 19.71 2.36
CA ASP A 70 -1.18 20.87 1.76
C ASP A 70 -0.03 21.44 2.62
N ASP A 71 -0.16 21.42 3.94
CA ASP A 71 0.86 21.87 4.90
C ASP A 71 2.08 20.92 4.97
N LYS A 72 1.93 19.68 4.48
CA LYS A 72 3.00 18.68 4.45
C LYS A 72 3.71 18.60 3.10
N ARG A 73 3.14 19.16 2.03
CA ARG A 73 3.67 19.04 0.65
C ARG A 73 5.13 19.40 0.50
N ALA A 74 5.61 20.42 1.22
CA ALA A 74 7.00 20.85 1.16
C ALA A 74 8.02 19.78 1.59
N ARG A 75 7.57 18.71 2.27
CA ARG A 75 8.42 17.58 2.68
C ARG A 75 8.45 16.44 1.65
N LEU A 76 7.62 16.50 0.61
CA LEU A 76 7.59 15.47 -0.42
C LEU A 76 8.88 15.52 -1.25
N ALA A 77 9.52 14.37 -1.43
CA ALA A 77 10.70 14.28 -2.27
C ALA A 77 10.33 14.42 -3.76
N HIS A 78 11.21 15.04 -4.54
CA HIS A 78 11.09 15.02 -5.99
C HIS A 78 11.31 13.60 -6.49
N ASN A 79 10.37 13.09 -7.29
CA ASN A 79 10.48 11.79 -7.92
C ASN A 79 10.92 11.99 -9.38
N TYR A 80 11.95 11.27 -9.82
CA TYR A 80 12.45 11.32 -11.18
C TYR A 80 12.23 9.97 -11.85
N SER A 81 11.81 10.01 -13.11
CA SER A 81 11.70 8.81 -13.93
C SER A 81 12.80 8.82 -14.98
N ARG A 82 13.34 7.64 -15.28
CA ARG A 82 14.32 7.44 -16.34
C ARG A 82 13.67 6.61 -17.43
N ASP A 83 13.60 7.18 -18.63
CA ASP A 83 13.11 6.48 -19.80
C ASP A 83 14.04 5.29 -20.12
N PRO A 84 13.53 4.05 -20.19
CA PRO A 84 14.37 2.86 -20.40
C PRO A 84 14.91 2.75 -21.83
N VAL A 85 14.32 3.44 -22.82
CA VAL A 85 14.71 3.42 -24.23
C VAL A 85 15.70 4.54 -24.53
N THR A 86 15.36 5.77 -24.16
CA THR A 86 16.17 6.97 -24.47
C THR A 86 17.21 7.28 -23.40
N GLY A 87 17.04 6.75 -22.18
CA GLY A 87 17.92 7.01 -21.04
C GLY A 87 17.74 8.37 -20.38
N VAL A 88 16.85 9.22 -20.93
CA VAL A 88 16.58 10.58 -20.43
C VAL A 88 15.91 10.49 -19.06
N THR A 89 16.39 11.32 -18.12
CA THR A 89 15.78 11.47 -16.79
C THR A 89 14.92 12.72 -16.78
N SER A 90 13.68 12.60 -16.33
CA SER A 90 12.73 13.71 -16.22
C SER A 90 12.07 13.72 -14.83
N LEU A 91 11.64 14.91 -14.40
CA LEU A 91 10.88 15.06 -13.16
C LEU A 91 9.48 14.45 -13.35
N ALA A 92 9.16 13.44 -12.55
CA ALA A 92 7.90 12.68 -12.63
C ALA A 92 6.86 13.16 -11.60
N ASP A 93 7.30 13.54 -10.40
CA ASP A 93 6.44 14.07 -9.34
C ASP A 93 7.21 15.11 -8.52
N SER A 94 6.53 16.16 -8.06
CA SER A 94 7.11 17.20 -7.21
C SER A 94 6.08 17.74 -6.22
N PRO A 95 6.51 18.38 -5.11
CA PRO A 95 5.60 19.02 -4.15
C PRO A 95 4.51 19.91 -4.77
N GLU A 96 4.86 20.67 -5.82
CA GLU A 96 3.98 21.66 -6.46
C GLU A 96 2.93 21.00 -7.36
N LYS A 97 3.24 19.82 -7.92
CA LYS A 97 2.42 19.13 -8.93
C LYS A 97 2.30 17.64 -8.62
N THR A 98 2.06 17.31 -7.36
CA THR A 98 2.01 15.91 -6.94
C THR A 98 0.70 15.22 -7.31
N ILE A 99 0.80 13.96 -7.77
CA ILE A 99 -0.34 13.06 -7.98
C ILE A 99 -0.96 12.54 -6.67
N TYR A 100 -0.38 12.89 -5.52
CA TYR A 100 -0.84 12.50 -4.18
C TYR A 100 -1.67 13.58 -3.49
N ALA A 101 -2.06 14.63 -4.21
CA ALA A 101 -2.99 15.63 -3.69
C ALA A 101 -4.31 14.99 -3.21
N PRO A 102 -5.05 15.63 -2.29
CA PRO A 102 -6.35 15.14 -1.82
C PRO A 102 -7.33 14.87 -2.97
N GLY A 103 -8.21 13.88 -2.79
CA GLY A 103 -9.22 13.49 -3.78
C GLY A 103 -8.88 12.27 -4.64
N ARG A 104 -7.77 11.57 -4.32
CA ARG A 104 -7.48 10.24 -4.88
C ARG A 104 -8.60 9.26 -4.56
N LYS A 105 -9.14 8.64 -5.61
CA LYS A 105 -10.19 7.60 -5.52
C LYS A 105 -9.62 6.18 -5.52
N PHE A 106 -8.52 5.98 -6.22
CA PHE A 106 -7.89 4.68 -6.34
C PHE A 106 -6.94 4.46 -5.16
N LEU A 107 -7.36 3.64 -4.20
CA LEU A 107 -6.57 3.24 -3.04
C LEU A 107 -6.04 1.83 -3.27
N SER A 108 -4.85 1.73 -3.88
CA SER A 108 -4.28 0.44 -4.26
C SER A 108 -3.79 -0.34 -3.04
N GLY A 109 -4.10 -1.64 -3.01
CA GLY A 109 -3.54 -2.56 -2.02
C GLY A 109 -2.08 -2.91 -2.32
N GLY A 110 -1.67 -2.87 -3.60
CA GLY A 110 -0.32 -3.16 -4.06
C GLY A 110 0.67 -1.99 -4.01
N GLY A 111 0.22 -0.73 -3.88
CA GLY A 111 1.10 0.42 -3.82
C GLY A 111 0.40 1.77 -3.70
N GLY A 112 1.19 2.85 -3.60
CA GLY A 112 0.66 4.21 -3.62
C GLY A 112 0.46 4.87 -2.25
N LEU A 113 0.97 4.28 -1.18
CA LEU A 113 1.17 4.99 0.09
C LEU A 113 2.38 5.91 0.00
N LEU A 114 2.22 7.12 0.53
CA LEU A 114 3.33 7.94 1.00
C LEU A 114 3.67 7.52 2.43
N SER A 115 4.94 7.66 2.81
CA SER A 115 5.40 7.42 4.18
C SER A 115 6.69 8.18 4.44
N THR A 116 7.18 8.12 5.67
CA THR A 116 8.50 8.60 6.05
C THR A 116 9.36 7.45 6.52
N MET A 117 10.69 7.63 6.53
CA MET A 117 11.60 6.65 7.11
C MET A 117 11.24 6.34 8.58
N GLY A 118 10.85 7.35 9.35
CA GLY A 118 10.48 7.20 10.75
C GLY A 118 9.21 6.36 10.94
N ASP A 119 8.21 6.56 10.09
CA ASP A 119 6.97 5.78 10.16
C ASP A 119 7.16 4.35 9.68
N TYR A 120 7.87 4.15 8.58
CA TYR A 120 8.14 2.81 8.06
C TYR A 120 8.98 1.99 9.04
N LEU A 121 9.92 2.63 9.76
CA LEU A 121 10.68 1.99 10.84
C LEU A 121 9.77 1.50 11.98
N LYS A 122 8.69 2.21 12.33
CA LYS A 122 7.72 1.75 13.33
C LYS A 122 7.01 0.49 12.87
N PHE A 123 6.60 0.42 11.60
CA PHE A 123 6.04 -0.80 11.02
C PHE A 123 7.04 -1.97 11.08
N CYS A 124 8.30 -1.74 10.68
CA CYS A 124 9.36 -2.74 10.76
C CYS A 124 9.62 -3.22 12.20
N GLU A 125 9.67 -2.30 13.18
CA GLU A 125 9.87 -2.65 14.59
C GLU A 125 8.68 -3.43 15.15
N MET A 126 7.44 -3.10 14.77
CA MET A 126 6.24 -3.87 15.12
C MET A 126 6.37 -5.32 14.64
N MET A 127 6.80 -5.53 13.40
CA MET A 127 7.04 -6.88 12.85
C MET A 127 8.18 -7.59 13.59
N ARG A 128 9.33 -6.93 13.79
CA ARG A 128 10.49 -7.49 14.52
C ARG A 128 10.14 -7.89 15.95
N ARG A 129 9.25 -7.15 16.60
CA ARG A 129 8.77 -7.40 17.97
C ARG A 129 7.53 -8.32 18.02
N HIS A 130 7.28 -9.07 16.95
CA HIS A 130 6.21 -10.07 16.87
C HIS A 130 4.80 -9.49 17.06
N GLY A 131 4.53 -8.36 16.41
CA GLY A 131 3.19 -7.81 16.27
C GLY A 131 2.84 -6.71 17.26
N VAL A 132 3.81 -6.20 18.04
CA VAL A 132 3.57 -5.18 19.07
C VAL A 132 4.64 -4.10 19.07
N LEU A 133 4.23 -2.84 19.22
CA LEU A 133 5.14 -1.70 19.40
C LEU A 133 4.49 -0.68 20.34
N ASN A 134 5.26 -0.15 21.30
CA ASN A 134 4.80 0.91 22.23
C ASN A 134 3.46 0.62 22.93
N GLY A 135 3.20 -0.65 23.25
CA GLY A 135 1.94 -1.09 23.88
C GLY A 135 0.80 -1.41 22.91
N ALA A 136 0.87 -0.98 21.65
CA ALA A 136 -0.12 -1.32 20.62
C ALA A 136 0.18 -2.69 20.01
N ARG A 137 -0.80 -3.60 20.05
CA ARG A 137 -0.73 -4.91 19.39
C ARG A 137 -1.54 -4.88 18.11
N ILE A 138 -0.85 -5.04 16.98
CA ILE A 138 -1.46 -5.14 15.64
C ILE A 138 -1.69 -6.60 15.27
N LEU A 139 -0.73 -7.47 15.58
CA LEU A 139 -0.78 -8.88 15.24
C LEU A 139 -0.43 -9.76 16.44
N GLY A 140 -0.97 -10.99 16.44
CA GLY A 140 -0.53 -12.02 17.37
C GLY A 140 0.86 -12.54 16.99
N ARG A 141 1.68 -12.91 17.98
CA ARG A 141 3.03 -13.49 17.73
C ARG A 141 2.99 -14.69 16.78
N LYS A 142 2.01 -15.58 16.95
CA LYS A 142 1.84 -16.75 16.07
C LYS A 142 1.48 -16.35 14.63
N THR A 143 0.68 -15.29 14.47
CA THR A 143 0.33 -14.73 13.15
C THR A 143 1.57 -14.18 12.46
N VAL A 144 2.41 -13.40 13.15
CA VAL A 144 3.67 -12.91 12.56
C VAL A 144 4.57 -14.06 12.14
N ALA A 145 4.77 -15.06 13.01
CA ALA A 145 5.60 -16.22 12.70
C ALA A 145 5.09 -17.00 11.48
N TYR A 146 3.76 -17.17 11.37
CA TYR A 146 3.14 -17.79 10.20
C TYR A 146 3.33 -16.93 8.94
N MET A 147 3.08 -15.62 8.99
CA MET A 147 3.24 -14.73 7.83
C MET A 147 4.67 -14.69 7.27
N THR A 148 5.68 -14.90 8.13
CA THR A 148 7.10 -14.82 7.75
C THR A 148 7.74 -16.19 7.44
N SER A 149 6.98 -17.29 7.43
CA SER A 149 7.51 -18.58 6.98
C SER A 149 7.58 -18.65 5.45
N ASN A 150 8.38 -19.58 4.92
CA ASN A 150 8.30 -19.90 3.49
C ASN A 150 6.92 -20.51 3.18
N HIS A 151 6.20 -19.88 2.24
CA HIS A 151 4.91 -20.36 1.72
C HIS A 151 4.99 -20.80 0.26
N LEU A 152 6.17 -20.75 -0.34
CA LEU A 152 6.41 -21.25 -1.69
C LEU A 152 7.04 -22.64 -1.61
N PRO A 153 6.85 -23.47 -2.66
CA PRO A 153 7.59 -24.73 -2.78
C PRO A 153 9.09 -24.47 -2.66
N ASN A 154 9.80 -25.44 -2.06
CA ASN A 154 11.27 -25.46 -2.08
C ASN A 154 11.80 -25.67 -3.51
#